data_AF-A0A527H1P6-F1
#
_entry.id   AF-A0A527H1P6-F1
#
_cell.length_a   1.000
_cell.length_b   1.000
_cell.length_c   1.000
_cell.angle_alpha   90.00
_cell.angle_beta   90.00
_cell.angle_gamma   90.00
#
_symmetry.space_group_name_H-M   'P 1'
#
loop_
_entity.id
_entity.type
_entity.pdbx_description
1 polymer ?
#
loop_
_entity_poly.entity_id
_entity_poly.type
_entity_poly.pdbx_seq_one_letter_code
_entity_poly.pdbx_strand_id
1 'polypeptide(L)'
;NMNNMEQGLAIMEAAEETKSPVILQASRGARAYANDVVLAKLIDALVEIHPDIPVCMHLDHGNNEATCVTAIQYGFTSVMMDGSLKEDGKTPADYAYNSGITKRVVDMAHWGGVSVEGEIGVLGSLESGGGEQEDGHGVEGAISHDQLLTDPEQAVEFVKDTHVDALAVAMGTSHG
;
A
#
# COMPACT_ATOMS: atom_id res chain seq x y z
N ASN A 1 1.57 8.15 -6.31
CA ASN A 1 1.96 6.94 -7.09
C ASN A 1 2.90 7.33 -8.22
N MET A 2 3.76 6.40 -8.64
CA MET A 2 4.64 6.53 -9.80
C MET A 2 4.49 5.34 -10.75
N ASN A 3 4.40 5.62 -12.04
CA ASN A 3 4.27 4.65 -13.12
C ASN A 3 5.38 4.81 -14.18
N ASN A 4 6.07 5.95 -14.24
CA ASN A 4 7.13 6.23 -15.23
C ASN A 4 8.22 7.19 -14.72
N MET A 5 9.21 7.46 -15.57
CA MET A 5 10.35 8.32 -15.27
C MET A 5 9.93 9.77 -14.99
N GLU A 6 9.06 10.34 -15.81
CA GLU A 6 8.64 11.74 -15.72
C GLU A 6 7.96 12.04 -14.38
N GLN A 7 7.11 11.13 -13.90
CA GLN A 7 6.47 11.27 -12.59
C GLN A 7 7.50 11.17 -11.45
N GLY A 8 8.46 10.25 -11.55
CA GLY A 8 9.51 10.12 -10.55
C GLY A 8 10.40 11.35 -10.43
N LEU A 9 10.82 11.91 -11.57
CA LEU A 9 11.58 13.16 -11.61
C LEU A 9 10.78 14.32 -11.00
N ALA A 10 9.52 14.48 -11.40
CA ALA A 10 8.67 15.56 -10.88
C ALA A 10 8.46 15.49 -9.36
N ILE A 11 8.27 14.29 -8.81
CA ILE A 11 8.10 14.11 -7.36
C ILE A 11 9.40 14.44 -6.63
N MET A 12 10.54 13.98 -7.13
CA MET A 12 11.84 14.20 -6.49
C MET A 12 12.29 15.66 -6.57
N GLU A 13 12.06 16.33 -7.70
CA GLU A 13 12.29 17.78 -7.84
C GLU A 13 11.49 18.56 -6.79
N ALA A 14 10.20 18.25 -6.62
CA ALA A 14 9.37 18.89 -5.59
C ALA A 14 9.86 18.58 -4.15
N ALA A 15 10.31 17.35 -3.89
CA ALA A 15 10.88 16.97 -2.60
C ALA A 15 12.17 17.75 -2.30
N GLU A 16 13.03 17.94 -3.29
CA GLU A 16 14.26 18.72 -3.16
C GLU A 16 13.99 20.21 -2.92
N GLU A 17 13.11 20.83 -3.73
CA GLU A 17 12.74 22.24 -3.57
C GLU A 17 12.17 22.55 -2.19
N THR A 18 11.39 21.60 -1.63
CA THR A 18 10.75 21.75 -0.32
C THR A 18 11.59 21.20 0.83
N LYS A 19 12.72 20.54 0.54
CA LYS A 19 13.57 19.83 1.52
C LYS A 19 12.77 18.83 2.38
N SER A 20 11.86 18.11 1.73
CA SER A 20 10.95 17.17 2.39
C SER A 20 11.42 15.73 2.16
N PRO A 21 11.28 14.82 3.15
CA PRO A 21 11.33 13.40 2.88
C PRO A 21 10.16 13.00 1.98
N VAL A 22 10.28 11.88 1.27
CA VAL A 22 9.27 11.46 0.29
C VAL A 22 8.97 9.97 0.37
N ILE A 23 7.69 9.63 0.21
CA ILE A 23 7.22 8.27 -0.03
C ILE A 23 6.86 8.18 -1.51
N LEU A 24 7.61 7.38 -2.25
CA LEU A 24 7.28 6.97 -3.60
C LEU A 24 6.54 5.64 -3.51
N GLN A 25 5.34 5.56 -4.06
CA GLN A 25 4.59 4.31 -4.07
C GLN A 25 4.27 3.83 -5.47
N ALA A 26 4.27 2.52 -5.66
CA ALA A 26 3.90 1.86 -6.90
C ALA A 26 2.88 0.75 -6.60
N SER A 27 1.76 0.80 -7.30
CA SER A 27 0.73 -0.23 -7.27
C SER A 27 1.18 -1.48 -8.03
N ARG A 28 0.37 -2.55 -7.91
CA ARG A 28 0.48 -3.73 -8.77
C ARG A 28 0.37 -3.38 -10.26
N GLY A 29 -0.51 -2.43 -10.61
CA GLY A 29 -0.69 -1.93 -11.98
C GLY A 29 0.56 -1.22 -12.50
N ALA A 30 1.15 -0.33 -11.69
CA ALA A 30 2.40 0.34 -12.01
C ALA A 30 3.55 -0.65 -12.23
N ARG A 31 3.68 -1.66 -11.36
CA ARG A 31 4.67 -2.73 -11.49
C ARG A 31 4.49 -3.54 -12.77
N ALA A 32 3.25 -3.86 -13.14
CA ALA A 32 2.93 -4.57 -14.38
C ALA A 32 3.22 -3.71 -15.63
N TYR A 33 2.92 -2.41 -15.57
CA TYR A 33 3.16 -1.46 -16.65
C TYR A 33 4.66 -1.21 -16.89
N ALA A 34 5.41 -0.90 -15.82
CA ALA A 34 6.81 -0.51 -15.91
C ALA A 34 7.76 -1.71 -15.96
N ASN A 35 7.37 -2.87 -15.42
CA ASN A 35 8.23 -3.99 -15.04
C ASN A 35 9.10 -3.70 -13.80
N ASP A 36 9.15 -4.64 -12.87
CA ASP A 36 9.88 -4.51 -11.59
C ASP A 36 11.37 -4.18 -11.78
N VAL A 37 12.04 -4.74 -12.79
CA VAL A 37 13.47 -4.48 -13.03
C VAL A 37 13.71 -3.03 -13.45
N VAL A 38 12.83 -2.50 -14.30
CA VAL A 38 12.94 -1.11 -14.77
C VAL A 38 12.60 -0.15 -13.63
N LEU A 39 11.53 -0.43 -12.88
CA LEU A 39 11.12 0.39 -11.75
C LEU A 39 12.22 0.46 -10.68
N ALA A 40 12.83 -0.68 -10.32
CA ALA A 40 13.94 -0.72 -9.37
C ALA A 40 15.13 0.15 -9.84
N LYS A 41 15.50 0.07 -11.12
CA LYS A 41 16.60 0.88 -11.68
C LYS A 41 16.27 2.37 -11.77
N LEU A 42 15.00 2.70 -12.00
CA LEU A 42 14.54 4.09 -11.96
C LEU A 42 14.66 4.66 -10.53
N ILE A 43 14.24 3.90 -9.52
CA ILE A 43 14.34 4.32 -8.11
C ILE A 43 15.81 4.50 -7.71
N ASP A 44 16.69 3.56 -8.06
CA ASP A 44 18.14 3.67 -7.83
C ASP A 44 18.68 4.99 -8.40
N ALA A 45 18.30 5.34 -9.63
CA ALA A 45 18.73 6.57 -10.29
C ALA A 45 18.17 7.83 -9.62
N LEU A 46 16.90 7.82 -9.20
CA LEU A 46 16.29 8.95 -8.49
C LEU A 46 16.99 9.23 -7.15
N VAL A 47 17.30 8.18 -6.39
CA VAL A 47 18.03 8.33 -5.12
C VAL A 47 19.48 8.79 -5.35
N GLU A 48 20.13 8.33 -6.42
CA GLU A 48 21.49 8.76 -6.77
C GLU A 48 21.54 10.26 -7.14
N ILE A 49 20.53 10.78 -7.83
CA ILE A 49 20.44 12.20 -8.23
C ILE A 49 20.12 13.09 -7.02
N HIS A 50 19.38 12.60 -6.03
CA HIS A 50 18.93 13.36 -4.86
C HIS A 50 19.41 12.74 -3.52
N PRO A 51 20.74 12.67 -3.28
CA PRO A 51 21.32 11.91 -2.18
C PRO A 51 20.99 12.45 -0.78
N ASP A 52 20.58 13.70 -0.68
CA ASP A 52 20.24 14.36 0.59
C ASP A 52 18.75 14.20 0.98
N ILE A 53 17.93 13.60 0.11
CA ILE A 53 16.50 13.40 0.32
C ILE A 53 16.24 11.98 0.84
N PRO A 54 15.65 11.81 2.05
CA PRO A 54 15.21 10.51 2.51
C PRO A 54 14.04 10.00 1.66
N VAL A 55 14.22 8.86 1.01
CA VAL A 55 13.22 8.22 0.14
C VAL A 55 12.75 6.89 0.74
N CYS A 56 11.44 6.74 0.87
CA CYS A 56 10.78 5.46 1.09
C CYS A 56 10.18 4.97 -0.23
N MET A 57 10.47 3.72 -0.63
CA MET A 57 9.77 3.07 -1.73
C MET A 57 8.73 2.10 -1.18
N HIS A 58 7.46 2.37 -1.45
CA HIS A 58 6.30 1.68 -0.87
C HIS A 58 5.51 0.89 -1.93
N LEU A 59 5.16 -0.36 -1.61
CA LEU A 59 4.25 -1.16 -2.43
C LEU A 59 2.82 -0.80 -2.03
N ASP A 60 2.06 -0.29 -2.98
CA ASP A 60 0.66 0.05 -2.78
C ASP A 60 -0.25 -1.15 -3.11
N HIS A 61 -1.24 -1.42 -2.23
CA HIS A 61 -2.21 -2.52 -2.30
C HIS A 61 -1.62 -3.90 -2.66
N GLY A 62 -0.71 -4.41 -1.81
CA GLY A 62 -0.28 -5.81 -1.88
C GLY A 62 -1.45 -6.76 -1.59
N ASN A 63 -1.84 -7.58 -2.56
CA ASN A 63 -3.02 -8.47 -2.47
C ASN A 63 -2.73 -9.86 -1.89
N ASN A 64 -1.44 -10.22 -1.77
CA ASN A 64 -1.01 -11.47 -1.14
C ASN A 64 0.46 -11.35 -0.69
N GLU A 65 0.93 -12.38 0.00
CA GLU A 65 2.30 -12.46 0.51
C GLU A 65 3.33 -12.38 -0.61
N ALA A 66 3.12 -13.10 -1.72
CA ALA A 66 4.08 -13.14 -2.83
C ALA A 66 4.28 -11.76 -3.49
N THR A 67 3.22 -10.97 -3.62
CA THR A 67 3.29 -9.60 -4.12
C THR A 67 4.16 -8.73 -3.22
N CYS A 68 4.01 -8.86 -1.89
CA CYS A 68 4.83 -8.17 -0.90
C CYS A 68 6.30 -8.64 -0.95
N VAL A 69 6.53 -9.95 -0.96
CA VAL A 69 7.88 -10.54 -1.04
C VAL A 69 8.62 -10.07 -2.28
N THR A 70 7.98 -10.11 -3.44
CA THR A 70 8.62 -9.71 -4.69
C THR A 70 8.95 -8.22 -4.69
N ALA A 71 8.09 -7.35 -4.14
CA ALA A 71 8.42 -5.94 -3.97
C ALA A 71 9.69 -5.76 -3.11
N ILE A 72 9.77 -6.45 -1.97
CA ILE A 72 10.95 -6.42 -1.10
C ILE A 72 12.21 -6.90 -1.84
N GLN A 73 12.10 -7.98 -2.62
CA GLN A 73 13.21 -8.50 -3.43
C GLN A 73 13.72 -7.49 -4.47
N TYR A 74 12.86 -6.59 -4.94
CA TYR A 74 13.21 -5.52 -5.86
C TYR A 74 13.56 -4.19 -5.16
N GLY A 75 13.82 -4.22 -3.85
CA GLY A 75 14.37 -3.09 -3.12
C GLY A 75 13.33 -2.14 -2.53
N PHE A 76 12.05 -2.52 -2.48
CA PHE A 76 11.05 -1.75 -1.74
C PHE A 76 11.39 -1.77 -0.25
N THR A 77 11.35 -0.60 0.37
CA THR A 77 11.66 -0.39 1.79
C THR A 77 10.42 -0.33 2.66
N SER A 78 9.23 -0.32 2.05
CA SER A 78 7.95 -0.48 2.71
C SER A 78 6.96 -1.25 1.81
N VAL A 79 6.01 -1.96 2.41
CA VAL A 79 4.93 -2.64 1.68
C VAL A 79 3.60 -2.49 2.41
N MET A 80 2.50 -2.30 1.67
CA MET A 80 1.15 -2.49 2.17
C MET A 80 0.71 -3.93 1.92
N MET A 81 0.29 -4.63 2.96
CA MET A 81 -0.53 -5.83 2.83
C MET A 81 -1.99 -5.43 2.99
N ASP A 82 -2.68 -5.27 1.88
CA ASP A 82 -4.11 -5.01 1.88
C ASP A 82 -4.87 -6.32 2.10
N GLY A 83 -5.01 -6.67 3.36
CA GLY A 83 -5.83 -7.80 3.79
C GLY A 83 -7.31 -7.46 3.97
N SER A 84 -7.74 -6.21 3.72
CA SER A 84 -9.16 -5.82 3.81
C SER A 84 -9.99 -6.48 2.71
N LEU A 85 -9.34 -6.79 1.60
CA LEU A 85 -9.85 -7.60 0.51
C LEU A 85 -9.16 -8.98 0.47
N LYS A 86 -9.81 -9.95 -0.15
CA LYS A 86 -9.21 -11.24 -0.50
C LYS A 86 -8.19 -11.03 -1.63
N GLU A 87 -7.43 -12.07 -1.93
CA GLU A 87 -6.36 -12.05 -2.94
C GLU A 87 -6.80 -11.60 -4.35
N ASP A 88 -8.10 -11.70 -4.67
CA ASP A 88 -8.65 -11.14 -5.92
C ASP A 88 -8.62 -9.61 -5.99
N GLY A 89 -8.36 -8.92 -4.88
CA GLY A 89 -8.34 -7.47 -4.75
C GLY A 89 -9.72 -6.83 -4.83
N LYS A 90 -10.80 -7.61 -4.59
CA LYS A 90 -12.19 -7.17 -4.86
C LYS A 90 -13.19 -7.63 -3.82
N THR A 91 -12.99 -8.81 -3.25
CA THR A 91 -13.93 -9.39 -2.29
C THR A 91 -13.55 -8.96 -0.88
N PRO A 92 -14.42 -8.31 -0.09
CA PRO A 92 -14.13 -8.00 1.31
C PRO A 92 -13.75 -9.24 2.12
N ALA A 93 -12.71 -9.11 2.93
CA ALA A 93 -12.24 -10.17 3.81
C ALA A 93 -12.78 -10.03 5.23
N ASP A 94 -12.91 -11.17 5.90
CA ASP A 94 -13.12 -11.20 7.34
C ASP A 94 -11.85 -10.85 8.12
N TYR A 95 -12.02 -10.42 9.38
CA TYR A 95 -10.92 -10.01 10.26
C TYR A 95 -9.85 -11.09 10.44
N ALA A 96 -10.23 -12.37 10.55
CA ALA A 96 -9.30 -13.46 10.79
C ALA A 96 -8.38 -13.69 9.59
N TYR A 97 -8.91 -13.56 8.37
CA TYR A 97 -8.10 -13.55 7.15
C TYR A 97 -7.16 -12.36 7.14
N ASN A 98 -7.69 -11.16 7.34
CA ASN A 98 -6.92 -9.91 7.26
C ASN A 98 -5.76 -9.90 8.27
N SER A 99 -6.07 -10.01 9.56
CA SER A 99 -5.06 -10.04 10.62
C SER A 99 -4.06 -11.18 10.40
N GLY A 100 -4.52 -12.35 9.96
CA GLY A 100 -3.68 -13.51 9.70
C GLY A 100 -2.67 -13.30 8.57
N ILE A 101 -3.08 -12.78 7.41
CA ILE A 101 -2.16 -12.54 6.28
C ILE A 101 -1.24 -11.34 6.53
N THR A 102 -1.80 -10.26 7.07
CA THR A 102 -1.04 -9.05 7.42
C THR A 102 0.05 -9.38 8.43
N LYS A 103 -0.25 -10.16 9.48
CA LYS A 103 0.77 -10.62 10.44
C LYS A 103 1.91 -11.39 9.77
N ARG A 104 1.63 -12.28 8.81
CA ARG A 104 2.68 -13.06 8.15
C ARG A 104 3.59 -12.19 7.29
N VAL A 105 3.02 -11.17 6.64
CA VAL A 105 3.81 -10.15 5.92
C VAL A 105 4.62 -9.27 6.88
N VAL A 106 4.07 -8.87 8.02
CA VAL A 106 4.82 -8.15 9.07
C VAL A 106 6.01 -8.98 9.54
N ASP A 107 5.77 -10.23 9.96
CA ASP A 107 6.81 -11.11 10.51
C ASP A 107 7.98 -11.28 9.51
N MET A 108 7.69 -11.42 8.21
CA MET A 108 8.73 -11.58 7.19
C MET A 108 9.43 -10.28 6.80
N ALA A 109 8.70 -9.17 6.70
CA ALA A 109 9.23 -7.87 6.29
C ALA A 109 10.14 -7.27 7.37
N HIS A 110 9.75 -7.40 8.64
CA HIS A 110 10.51 -6.91 9.78
C HIS A 110 11.87 -7.61 9.93
N TRP A 111 12.01 -8.87 9.50
CA TRP A 111 13.33 -9.52 9.42
C TRP A 111 14.28 -8.85 8.42
N GLY A 112 13.75 -8.19 7.40
CA GLY A 112 14.50 -7.41 6.42
C GLY A 112 14.62 -5.92 6.75
N GLY A 113 14.03 -5.46 7.87
CA GLY A 113 13.94 -4.04 8.19
C GLY A 113 13.00 -3.24 7.29
N VAL A 114 12.05 -3.90 6.64
CA VAL A 114 11.04 -3.29 5.77
C VAL A 114 9.77 -2.99 6.57
N SER A 115 9.24 -1.78 6.46
CA SER A 115 8.00 -1.38 7.14
C SER A 115 6.76 -1.94 6.46
N VAL A 116 5.72 -2.26 7.24
CA VAL A 116 4.44 -2.78 6.74
C VAL A 116 3.28 -1.87 7.09
N GLU A 117 2.49 -1.52 6.08
CA GLU A 117 1.16 -0.95 6.24
C GLU A 117 0.10 -2.06 6.13
N GLY A 118 -0.93 -2.00 6.97
CA GLY A 118 -2.12 -2.83 6.82
C GLY A 118 -3.38 -1.98 6.81
N GLU A 119 -4.44 -2.51 6.21
CA GLU A 119 -5.74 -1.84 6.15
C GLU A 119 -6.79 -2.56 7.00
N ILE A 120 -7.60 -1.79 7.71
CA ILE A 120 -8.80 -2.27 8.40
C ILE A 120 -10.00 -1.39 8.04
N GLY A 121 -11.19 -2.00 7.92
CA GLY A 121 -12.30 -1.41 7.18
C GLY A 121 -12.16 -1.62 5.67
N VAL A 122 -13.14 -1.21 4.88
CA VAL A 122 -13.11 -1.31 3.40
C VAL A 122 -13.30 0.08 2.81
N LEU A 123 -12.36 0.53 1.99
CA LEU A 123 -12.47 1.81 1.29
C LEU A 123 -13.69 1.84 0.36
N GLY A 124 -14.40 2.97 0.37
CA GLY A 124 -15.58 3.18 -0.44
C GLY A 124 -16.35 4.45 -0.06
N SER A 125 -17.17 4.91 -0.98
CA SER A 125 -17.96 6.13 -0.77
C SER A 125 -19.15 5.85 0.14
N LEU A 126 -19.27 6.63 1.22
CA LEU A 126 -20.43 6.60 2.12
C LEU A 126 -21.73 7.02 1.42
N GLU A 127 -21.64 7.75 0.31
CA GLU A 127 -22.79 8.24 -0.45
C GLU A 127 -23.30 7.20 -1.45
N SER A 128 -22.39 6.51 -2.14
CA SER A 128 -22.75 5.54 -3.18
C SER A 128 -22.86 4.10 -2.66
N GLY A 129 -22.24 3.79 -1.51
CA GLY A 129 -22.18 2.44 -0.95
C GLY A 129 -21.31 1.47 -1.75
N GLY A 130 -20.47 1.99 -2.67
CA GLY A 130 -19.51 1.22 -3.45
C GLY A 130 -18.12 1.86 -3.42
N GLY A 131 -17.09 1.07 -3.75
CA GLY A 131 -15.73 1.57 -3.91
C GLY A 131 -15.37 1.77 -5.38
N GLU A 132 -14.58 2.79 -5.64
CA GLU A 132 -13.89 2.95 -6.93
C GLU A 132 -12.63 2.08 -6.94
N GLN A 133 -12.16 1.71 -8.13
CA GLN A 133 -11.00 0.83 -8.29
C GLN A 133 -9.74 1.66 -8.59
N GLU A 134 -8.68 1.44 -7.82
CA GLU A 134 -7.34 1.92 -8.14
C GLU A 134 -6.54 0.80 -8.83
N ASP A 135 -6.21 0.99 -10.10
CA ASP A 135 -5.49 -0.01 -10.92
C ASP A 135 -6.12 -1.41 -10.91
N GLY A 136 -7.46 -1.47 -10.80
CA GLY A 136 -8.24 -2.72 -10.75
C GLY A 136 -8.29 -3.38 -9.36
N HIS A 137 -7.74 -2.73 -8.34
CA HIS A 137 -7.84 -3.10 -6.94
C HIS A 137 -8.89 -2.22 -6.25
N GLY A 138 -9.83 -2.83 -5.53
CA GLY A 138 -10.95 -2.15 -4.94
C GLY A 138 -12.18 -3.04 -4.92
N VAL A 139 -13.00 -2.85 -3.90
CA VAL A 139 -14.21 -3.65 -3.65
C VAL A 139 -15.18 -3.65 -4.84
N GLU A 140 -15.74 -4.83 -5.15
CA GLU A 140 -16.82 -4.97 -6.11
C GLU A 140 -18.14 -5.35 -5.41
N GLY A 141 -19.17 -4.52 -5.60
CA GLY A 141 -20.51 -4.73 -5.05
C GLY A 141 -20.90 -3.70 -3.98
N ALA A 142 -22.07 -3.91 -3.38
CA ALA A 142 -22.57 -3.05 -2.31
C ALA A 142 -21.87 -3.38 -0.99
N ILE A 143 -21.42 -2.35 -0.30
CA ILE A 143 -20.75 -2.43 1.00
C ILE A 143 -21.69 -1.89 2.06
N SER A 144 -21.75 -2.55 3.22
CA SER A 144 -22.55 -2.03 4.32
C SER A 144 -21.88 -0.83 5.00
N HIS A 145 -22.67 0.04 5.62
CA HIS A 145 -22.17 1.29 6.20
C HIS A 145 -21.10 1.07 7.29
N ASP A 146 -21.24 -0.02 8.05
CA ASP A 146 -20.29 -0.46 9.08
C ASP A 146 -18.97 -0.98 8.51
N GLN A 147 -18.93 -1.42 7.25
CA GLN A 147 -17.67 -1.79 6.58
C GLN A 147 -16.93 -0.55 6.04
N LEU A 148 -17.65 0.52 5.70
CA LEU A 148 -17.10 1.78 5.18
C LEU A 148 -16.48 2.69 6.25
N LEU A 149 -16.68 2.34 7.52
CA LEU A 149 -16.21 3.10 8.68
C LEU A 149 -15.49 2.14 9.63
N THR A 150 -14.19 2.36 9.79
CA THR A 150 -13.37 1.57 10.70
C THR A 150 -13.86 1.71 12.13
N ASP A 151 -14.11 0.58 12.80
CA ASP A 151 -14.33 0.55 14.24
C ASP A 151 -13.01 0.83 14.98
N PRO A 152 -12.92 1.88 15.82
CA PRO A 152 -11.73 2.19 16.60
C PRO A 152 -11.28 1.05 17.52
N GLU A 153 -12.19 0.24 18.07
CA GLU A 153 -11.83 -0.91 18.90
C GLU A 153 -11.16 -2.00 18.06
N GLN A 154 -11.69 -2.28 16.87
CA GLN A 154 -11.10 -3.21 15.92
C GLN A 154 -9.73 -2.73 15.42
N ALA A 155 -9.54 -1.43 15.20
CA ALA A 155 -8.24 -0.87 14.84
C ALA A 155 -7.18 -1.13 15.93
N VAL A 156 -7.54 -1.00 17.21
CA VAL A 156 -6.65 -1.30 18.33
C VAL A 156 -6.29 -2.78 18.38
N GLU A 157 -7.26 -3.67 18.17
CA GLU A 157 -7.03 -5.12 18.10
C GLU A 157 -6.13 -5.48 16.91
N PHE A 158 -6.40 -4.90 15.74
CA PHE A 158 -5.65 -5.16 14.52
C PHE A 158 -4.17 -4.82 14.68
N VAL A 159 -3.86 -3.64 15.23
CA VAL A 159 -2.45 -3.24 15.48
C VAL A 159 -1.79 -4.16 16.50
N LYS A 160 -2.49 -4.58 17.55
CA LYS A 160 -1.95 -5.53 18.55
C LYS A 160 -1.67 -6.91 17.97
N ASP A 161 -2.55 -7.39 17.09
CA ASP A 161 -2.45 -8.71 16.51
C ASP A 161 -1.37 -8.74 15.42
N THR A 162 -1.29 -7.70 14.60
CA THR A 162 -0.45 -7.67 13.40
C THR A 162 0.90 -7.02 13.60
N HIS A 163 1.02 -6.01 14.48
CA HIS A 163 2.21 -5.17 14.67
C HIS A 163 2.62 -4.38 13.41
N VAL A 164 1.65 -3.95 12.60
CA VAL A 164 1.91 -3.04 11.47
C VAL A 164 2.54 -1.71 11.92
N ASP A 165 3.35 -1.12 11.05
CA ASP A 165 4.03 0.17 11.27
C ASP A 165 3.14 1.36 10.90
N ALA A 166 2.22 1.14 9.96
CA ALA A 166 1.18 2.08 9.54
C ALA A 166 -0.18 1.37 9.42
N LEU A 167 -1.26 2.11 9.70
CA LEU A 167 -2.62 1.59 9.63
C LEU A 167 -3.46 2.47 8.70
N ALA A 168 -3.87 1.91 7.57
CA ALA A 168 -4.92 2.47 6.73
C ALA A 168 -6.29 2.20 7.38
N VAL A 169 -7.15 3.21 7.39
CA VAL A 169 -8.50 3.16 7.96
C VAL A 169 -9.52 3.66 6.95
N ALA A 170 -10.63 2.96 6.82
CA ALA A 170 -11.79 3.45 6.09
C ALA A 170 -12.52 4.52 6.93
N MET A 171 -12.64 5.74 6.37
CA MET A 171 -13.38 6.85 6.98
C MET A 171 -14.21 7.67 5.97
N GLY A 172 -14.61 7.01 4.88
CA GLY A 172 -15.47 7.56 3.82
C GLY A 172 -14.76 8.14 2.60
N THR A 173 -13.44 7.99 2.51
CA THR A 173 -12.69 8.21 1.28
C THR A 173 -12.82 7.01 0.34
N SER A 174 -12.76 7.28 -0.96
CA SER A 174 -12.62 6.25 -2.01
C SER A 174 -11.46 6.62 -2.92
N HIS A 175 -10.99 5.65 -3.69
CA HIS A 175 -10.15 5.92 -4.85
C HIS A 175 -10.88 6.79 -5.88
N GLY A 176 -10.14 7.30 -6.87
CA GLY A 176 -10.62 8.15 -7.96
C GLY A 176 -9.82 8.00 -9.25
#